data_AF-A0A3Q9K6I8-F1
#
_entry.id   AF-A0A3Q9K6I8-F1
#
_cell.length_a   1.000
_cell.length_b   1.000
_cell.length_c   1.000
_cell.angle_alpha   90.00
_cell.angle_beta   90.00
_cell.angle_gamma   90.00
#
_symmetry.space_group_name_H-M   'P 1'
#
loop_
_entity.id
_entity.type
_entity.pdbx_description
1 polymer ?
#
loop_
_entity_poly.entity_id
_entity_poly.type
_entity_poly.pdbx_seq_one_letter_code
_entity_poly.pdbx_strand_id
1 'polypeptide(L)'
;MQALEWLLQHPDDARNFTLIATAARSTADNLAASAVCRAAIRSDPGFSDGRYAEIPGNLGPVDGLGIARMIAHLTYMSAESLETKFGRRTQPARSGTGPSHGPYAVERYLEHQARKLVARFDANSYLCLSAAMDGYDAFARPHAIEPGTAPSVHLFSFASDRLFGAESTRHLHEQLSAAGLAVREHRDTSSAAGHDAFLLEVPGYLAQMDALLAPTDHVPA
;
A
#
# COMPACT_ATOMS: atom_id res chain seq x y z
N MET A 1 2.42 4.91 -7.37
CA MET A 1 3.72 4.61 -7.99
C MET A 1 3.55 4.20 -9.45
N GLN A 2 2.96 3.06 -9.79
CA GLN A 2 2.83 2.64 -11.21
C GLN A 2 2.08 3.64 -12.11
N ALA A 3 0.91 4.11 -11.69
CA ALA A 3 0.16 5.12 -12.46
C ALA A 3 0.87 6.48 -12.55
N LEU A 4 1.68 6.83 -11.53
CA LEU A 4 2.52 8.02 -11.56
C LEU A 4 3.65 7.85 -12.58
N GLU A 5 4.30 6.68 -12.59
CA GLU A 5 5.34 6.39 -13.59
C GLU A 5 4.76 6.44 -15.00
N TRP A 6 3.56 5.89 -15.21
CA TRP A 6 2.89 5.96 -16.49
C TRP A 6 2.58 7.41 -16.91
N LEU A 7 2.09 8.23 -15.99
CA LEU A 7 1.86 9.66 -16.23
C LEU A 7 3.15 10.37 -16.68
N LEU A 8 4.28 10.07 -16.03
CA LEU A 8 5.55 10.73 -16.31
C LEU A 8 6.17 10.28 -17.64
N GLN A 9 6.00 9.01 -18.02
CA GLN A 9 6.54 8.47 -19.27
C GLN A 9 5.62 8.65 -20.48
N HIS A 10 4.31 8.60 -20.27
CA HIS A 10 3.28 8.58 -21.30
C HIS A 10 2.09 9.48 -20.94
N PRO A 11 2.31 10.80 -20.77
CA PRO A 11 1.26 11.73 -20.31
C PRO A 11 0.06 11.82 -21.26
N ASP A 12 0.23 11.53 -22.55
CA ASP A 12 -0.83 11.63 -23.56
C ASP A 12 -1.75 10.38 -23.63
N ASP A 13 -1.40 9.29 -22.93
CA ASP A 13 -2.15 8.02 -22.99
C ASP A 13 -3.53 8.09 -22.30
N ALA A 14 -3.75 9.09 -21.44
CA ALA A 14 -5.01 9.27 -20.73
C ALA A 14 -5.31 10.75 -20.50
N ARG A 15 -6.60 11.11 -20.50
CA ARG A 15 -7.04 12.47 -20.15
C ARG A 15 -6.95 12.75 -18.65
N ASN A 16 -7.09 11.70 -17.83
CA ASN A 16 -7.10 11.79 -16.38
C ASN A 16 -6.19 10.71 -15.78
N PHE A 17 -5.34 11.09 -14.84
CA PHE A 17 -4.56 10.17 -14.00
C PHE A 17 -5.02 10.29 -12.55
N THR A 18 -5.39 9.17 -11.94
CA THR A 18 -5.84 9.13 -10.55
C THR A 18 -4.80 8.41 -9.70
N LEU A 19 -4.19 9.13 -8.76
CA LEU A 19 -3.17 8.63 -7.85
C LEU A 19 -3.78 8.49 -6.44
N ILE A 20 -4.01 7.26 -6.00
CA ILE A 20 -4.74 6.95 -4.77
C ILE A 20 -3.79 6.36 -3.75
N ALA A 21 -3.78 6.93 -2.53
CA ALA A 21 -2.99 6.47 -1.38
C ALA A 21 -1.57 6.07 -1.81
N THR A 22 -0.81 6.99 -2.38
CA THR A 22 0.50 6.69 -2.96
C THR A 22 1.49 7.82 -2.73
N ALA A 23 2.76 7.54 -3.02
CA ALA A 23 3.85 8.47 -2.90
C ALA A 23 4.74 8.46 -4.15
N ALA A 24 5.54 9.51 -4.32
CA ALA A 24 6.57 9.60 -5.34
C ALA A 24 7.76 8.68 -5.04
N ARG A 25 7.99 8.38 -3.77
CA ARG A 25 9.04 7.49 -3.26
C ARG A 25 8.71 7.01 -1.86
N SER A 26 9.36 5.94 -1.41
CA SER A 26 9.31 5.51 -0.02
C SER A 26 10.05 6.47 0.91
N THR A 27 9.48 6.76 2.07
CA THR A 27 10.16 7.48 3.16
C THR A 27 11.13 6.57 3.90
N ALA A 28 12.01 7.15 4.73
CA ALA A 28 12.90 6.36 5.59
C ALA A 28 12.15 5.38 6.51
N ASP A 29 10.97 5.75 7.01
CA ASP A 29 10.12 4.85 7.81
C ASP A 29 9.58 3.69 6.99
N ASN A 30 9.12 3.96 5.76
CA ASN A 30 8.68 2.90 4.84
C ASN A 30 9.83 1.93 4.52
N LEU A 31 11.03 2.47 4.22
CA LEU A 31 12.21 1.67 3.93
C LEU A 31 12.64 0.80 5.13
N ALA A 32 12.54 1.34 6.34
CA ALA A 32 12.84 0.61 7.57
C ALA A 32 11.85 -0.55 7.78
N ALA A 33 10.54 -0.30 7.65
CA ALA A 33 9.52 -1.34 7.75
C ALA A 33 9.72 -2.44 6.69
N SER A 34 9.93 -2.06 5.42
CA SER A 34 10.24 -2.98 4.33
C SER A 34 11.51 -3.81 4.61
N ALA A 35 12.57 -3.20 5.15
CA ALA A 35 13.80 -3.89 5.47
C ALA A 35 13.61 -4.98 6.54
N VAL A 36 12.85 -4.70 7.60
CA VAL A 36 12.54 -5.69 8.65
C VAL A 36 11.69 -6.83 8.09
N CYS A 37 10.70 -6.54 7.24
CA CYS A 37 9.91 -7.57 6.55
C CYS A 37 10.79 -8.49 5.70
N ARG A 38 11.70 -7.93 4.89
CA ARG A 38 12.64 -8.73 4.08
C ARG A 38 13.61 -9.54 4.93
N ALA A 39 14.05 -8.99 6.06
CA ALA A 39 14.92 -9.69 7.00
C ALA A 39 14.20 -10.90 7.61
N ALA A 40 12.94 -10.74 8.03
CA ALA A 40 12.13 -11.85 8.57
C ALA A 40 12.01 -13.01 7.57
N ILE A 41 11.72 -12.72 6.31
CA ILE A 41 11.65 -13.74 5.25
C ILE A 41 13.01 -14.44 5.05
N ARG A 42 14.10 -13.67 4.95
CA ARG A 42 15.44 -14.24 4.70
C ARG A 42 16.01 -15.01 5.88
N SER A 43 15.61 -14.69 7.10
CA SER A 43 16.03 -15.38 8.31
C SER A 43 15.32 -16.71 8.55
N ASP A 44 14.21 -16.95 7.83
CA ASP A 44 13.45 -18.19 7.96
C ASP A 44 14.27 -19.37 7.38
N PRO A 45 14.49 -20.46 8.15
CA PRO A 45 15.20 -21.64 7.66
C PRO A 45 14.62 -22.24 6.37
N GLY A 46 13.31 -22.11 6.18
CA GLY A 46 12.62 -22.54 4.97
C GLY A 46 12.99 -21.72 3.72
N PHE A 47 13.60 -20.54 3.86
CA PHE A 47 13.93 -19.66 2.72
C PHE A 47 14.93 -20.29 1.73
N SER A 48 15.95 -21.00 2.22
CA SER A 48 16.92 -21.71 1.35
C SER A 48 17.45 -20.85 0.20
N ASP A 49 17.86 -19.60 0.48
CA ASP A 49 18.32 -18.60 -0.50
C ASP A 49 17.35 -18.38 -1.69
N GLY A 50 16.05 -18.51 -1.44
CA GLY A 50 15.00 -18.38 -2.44
C GLY A 50 14.78 -19.64 -3.30
N ARG A 51 15.55 -20.72 -3.09
CA ARG A 51 15.41 -22.00 -3.81
C ARG A 51 14.53 -23.02 -3.09
N TYR A 52 13.65 -22.57 -2.22
CA TYR A 52 12.78 -23.46 -1.44
C TYR A 52 11.88 -24.35 -2.30
N ALA A 53 11.45 -23.88 -3.48
CA ALA A 53 10.64 -24.67 -4.41
C ALA A 53 11.41 -25.85 -5.05
N GLU A 54 12.75 -25.81 -5.03
CA GLU A 54 13.61 -26.87 -5.61
C GLU A 54 13.86 -28.01 -4.61
N ILE A 55 13.51 -27.83 -3.33
CA ILE A 55 13.84 -28.77 -2.26
C ILE A 55 12.58 -29.58 -1.90
N PRO A 56 12.56 -30.90 -2.15
CA PRO A 56 11.41 -31.74 -1.81
C PRO A 56 11.04 -31.65 -0.33
N GLY A 57 9.76 -31.36 -0.05
CA GLY A 57 9.23 -31.25 1.31
C GLY A 57 9.48 -29.90 1.99
N ASN A 58 10.18 -28.97 1.36
CA ASN A 58 10.29 -27.60 1.86
C ASN A 58 9.03 -26.80 1.51
N LEU A 59 8.40 -26.19 2.53
CA LEU A 59 7.19 -25.38 2.38
C LEU A 59 7.50 -23.91 2.09
N GLY A 60 8.77 -23.53 2.02
CA GLY A 60 9.23 -22.15 1.92
C GLY A 60 9.24 -21.43 3.27
N PRO A 61 9.58 -20.13 3.28
CA PRO A 61 9.72 -19.33 4.50
C PRO A 61 8.35 -18.89 5.05
N VAL A 62 7.54 -19.86 5.46
CA VAL A 62 6.15 -19.68 5.91
C VAL A 62 6.05 -18.72 7.10
N ASP A 63 6.93 -18.88 8.09
CA ASP A 63 6.90 -18.07 9.31
C ASP A 63 7.44 -16.67 9.03
N GLY A 64 8.54 -16.57 8.27
CA GLY A 64 9.14 -15.31 7.86
C GLY A 64 8.19 -14.45 7.01
N LEU A 65 7.49 -15.06 6.05
CA LEU A 65 6.46 -14.37 5.26
C LEU A 65 5.25 -13.98 6.12
N GLY A 66 4.86 -14.83 7.07
CA GLY A 66 3.82 -14.54 8.05
C GLY A 66 4.15 -13.31 8.90
N ILE A 67 5.36 -13.25 9.45
CA ILE A 67 5.86 -12.11 10.24
C ILE A 67 5.92 -10.84 9.40
N ALA A 68 6.46 -10.92 8.17
CA ALA A 68 6.47 -9.81 7.24
C ALA A 68 5.05 -9.27 6.98
N ARG A 69 4.06 -10.17 6.81
CA ARG A 69 2.66 -9.75 6.67
C ARG A 69 2.15 -9.04 7.91
N MET A 70 2.42 -9.56 9.11
CA MET A 70 1.96 -8.93 10.35
C MET A 70 2.52 -7.51 10.51
N ILE A 71 3.82 -7.33 10.28
CA ILE A 71 4.49 -6.02 10.34
C ILE A 71 3.86 -5.06 9.32
N ALA A 72 3.75 -5.49 8.05
CA ALA A 72 3.17 -4.67 7.01
C ALA A 72 1.72 -4.28 7.34
N HIS A 73 0.93 -5.19 7.91
CA HIS A 73 -0.46 -4.94 8.29
C HIS A 73 -0.60 -3.86 9.38
N LEU A 74 0.41 -3.66 10.22
CA LEU A 74 0.45 -2.55 11.18
C LEU A 74 0.51 -1.20 10.47
N THR A 75 1.23 -1.12 9.36
CA THR A 75 1.36 0.12 8.56
C THR A 75 0.09 0.44 7.78
N TYR A 76 -0.76 -0.56 7.53
CA TYR A 76 -1.96 -0.38 6.72
C TYR A 76 -3.17 0.12 7.50
N MET A 77 -3.28 -0.27 8.78
CA MET A 77 -4.35 0.19 9.66
C MET A 77 -3.99 1.54 10.29
N SER A 78 -4.90 2.26 10.91
CA SER A 78 -4.55 3.37 11.83
C SER A 78 -4.45 2.89 13.29
N ALA A 79 -3.78 3.65 14.14
CA ALA A 79 -3.72 3.34 15.57
C ALA A 79 -5.12 3.41 16.21
N GLU A 80 -5.93 4.39 15.81
CA GLU A 80 -7.33 4.53 16.24
C GLU A 80 -8.16 3.30 15.84
N SER A 81 -8.03 2.82 14.61
CA SER A 81 -8.75 1.62 14.15
C SER A 81 -8.39 0.37 14.94
N LEU A 82 -7.12 0.21 15.30
CA LEU A 82 -6.67 -0.89 16.15
C LEU A 82 -7.27 -0.80 17.55
N GLU A 83 -7.26 0.39 18.16
CA GLU A 83 -7.82 0.62 19.49
C GLU A 83 -9.33 0.35 19.51
N THR A 84 -10.09 0.95 18.58
CA THR A 84 -11.54 0.76 18.48
C THR A 84 -11.92 -0.71 18.24
N LYS A 85 -11.18 -1.41 17.37
CA LYS A 85 -11.52 -2.78 16.96
C LYS A 85 -11.15 -3.82 18.03
N PHE A 86 -10.03 -3.62 18.72
CA PHE A 86 -9.45 -4.64 19.60
C PHE A 86 -9.28 -4.16 21.04
N GLY A 87 -8.77 -2.95 21.24
CA GLY A 87 -8.31 -2.45 22.54
C GLY A 87 -7.47 -3.50 23.26
N ARG A 88 -7.71 -3.68 24.57
CA ARG A 88 -7.07 -4.72 25.39
C ARG A 88 -7.86 -6.04 25.45
N ARG A 89 -8.81 -6.27 24.56
CA ARG A 89 -9.68 -7.45 24.61
C ARG A 89 -8.87 -8.73 24.46
N THR A 90 -8.99 -9.64 25.41
CA THR A 90 -8.43 -10.98 25.34
C THR A 90 -9.35 -11.93 24.58
N GLN A 91 -8.79 -12.91 23.88
CA GLN A 91 -9.55 -13.96 23.22
C GLN A 91 -9.00 -15.34 23.63
N PRO A 92 -9.72 -16.07 24.50
CA PRO A 92 -9.27 -17.37 24.97
C PRO A 92 -9.12 -18.36 23.81
N ALA A 93 -8.18 -19.29 23.95
CA ALA A 93 -8.00 -20.37 22.99
C ALA A 93 -9.28 -21.19 22.88
N ARG A 94 -9.80 -21.32 21.66
CA ARG A 94 -10.88 -22.26 21.37
C ARG A 94 -10.26 -23.63 21.14
N SER A 95 -10.92 -24.70 21.61
CA SER A 95 -10.46 -26.06 21.30
C SER A 95 -10.37 -26.23 19.78
N GLY A 96 -9.26 -26.82 19.31
CA GLY A 96 -8.98 -27.01 17.88
C GLY A 96 -8.44 -25.79 17.14
N THR A 97 -8.31 -24.63 17.77
CA THR A 97 -7.50 -23.53 17.21
C THR A 97 -6.04 -23.75 17.62
N GLY A 98 -5.11 -23.72 16.66
CA GLY A 98 -3.68 -23.87 16.92
C GLY A 98 -3.15 -22.86 17.95
N PRO A 99 -1.90 -23.04 18.42
CA PRO A 99 -1.31 -22.14 19.40
C PRO A 99 -1.35 -20.69 18.89
N SER A 100 -1.82 -19.79 19.76
CA SER A 100 -1.76 -18.34 19.58
C SER A 100 -0.51 -17.84 20.28
N HIS A 101 0.17 -16.86 19.71
CA HIS A 101 1.37 -16.27 20.28
C HIS A 101 1.08 -15.44 21.54
N GLY A 102 -0.18 -15.07 21.77
CA GLY A 102 -0.59 -14.39 22.99
C GLY A 102 -2.09 -14.40 23.27
N PRO A 103 -2.52 -13.74 24.37
CA PRO A 103 -3.89 -13.77 24.86
C PRO A 103 -4.82 -12.74 24.20
N TYR A 104 -4.30 -11.78 23.43
CA TYR A 104 -5.05 -10.64 22.92
C TYR A 104 -5.71 -10.93 21.56
N ALA A 105 -6.89 -10.34 21.34
CA ALA A 105 -7.65 -10.50 20.10
C ALA A 105 -6.91 -9.94 18.86
N VAL A 106 -6.09 -8.90 19.05
CA VAL A 106 -5.27 -8.31 17.97
C VAL A 106 -4.19 -9.28 17.47
N GLU A 107 -3.59 -10.07 18.36
CA GLU A 107 -2.55 -11.05 18.01
C GLU A 107 -3.14 -12.13 17.11
N ARG A 108 -4.27 -12.72 17.52
CA ARG A 108 -5.01 -13.71 16.71
C ARG A 108 -5.47 -13.16 15.37
N TYR A 109 -5.85 -11.88 15.33
CA TYR A 109 -6.23 -11.23 14.08
C TYR A 109 -5.02 -11.13 13.13
N LEU A 110 -3.87 -10.70 13.61
CA LEU A 110 -2.63 -10.61 12.82
C LEU A 110 -2.18 -12.00 12.33
N GLU A 111 -2.22 -13.01 13.18
CA GLU A 111 -1.94 -14.41 12.80
C GLU A 111 -2.90 -14.92 11.72
N HIS A 112 -4.18 -14.57 11.81
CA HIS A 112 -5.16 -14.92 10.79
C HIS A 112 -4.86 -14.22 9.45
N GLN A 113 -4.51 -12.93 9.47
CA GLN A 113 -4.10 -12.21 8.24
C GLN A 113 -2.81 -12.78 7.65
N ALA A 114 -1.85 -13.16 8.49
CA ALA A 114 -0.61 -13.81 8.08
C ALA A 114 -0.88 -15.12 7.34
N ARG A 115 -1.65 -16.04 7.96
CA ARG A 115 -2.01 -17.33 7.34
C ARG A 115 -2.75 -17.15 6.00
N LYS A 116 -3.66 -16.18 5.92
CA LYS A 116 -4.37 -15.86 4.67
C LYS A 116 -3.43 -15.38 3.56
N LEU A 117 -2.38 -14.62 3.88
CA LEU A 117 -1.40 -14.19 2.88
C LEU A 117 -0.52 -15.36 2.46
N VAL A 118 0.08 -16.08 3.41
CA VAL A 118 1.01 -17.18 3.11
C VAL A 118 0.37 -18.24 2.22
N ALA A 119 -0.92 -18.54 2.41
CA ALA A 119 -1.64 -19.49 1.58
C ALA A 119 -1.81 -19.09 0.10
N ARG A 120 -1.54 -17.82 -0.27
CA ARG A 120 -1.83 -17.29 -1.61
C ARG A 120 -0.72 -16.41 -2.20
N PHE A 121 0.41 -16.25 -1.51
CA PHE A 121 1.46 -15.34 -1.93
C PHE A 121 2.84 -15.96 -1.76
N ASP A 122 3.69 -15.74 -2.75
CA ASP A 122 5.03 -16.30 -2.80
C ASP A 122 6.06 -15.34 -2.17
N ALA A 123 7.01 -15.89 -1.42
CA ALA A 123 7.98 -15.09 -0.67
C ALA A 123 8.99 -14.38 -1.58
N ASN A 124 9.48 -15.02 -2.64
CA ASN A 124 10.35 -14.38 -3.63
C ASN A 124 9.63 -13.23 -4.34
N SER A 125 8.36 -13.42 -4.68
CA SER A 125 7.50 -12.37 -5.25
C SER A 125 7.36 -11.18 -4.30
N TYR A 126 7.16 -11.44 -3.00
CA TYR A 126 7.13 -10.39 -1.98
C TYR A 126 8.44 -9.60 -1.93
N LEU A 127 9.58 -10.30 -1.89
CA LEU A 127 10.90 -9.67 -1.88
C LEU A 127 11.13 -8.80 -3.12
N CYS A 128 10.74 -9.29 -4.30
CA CYS A 128 10.87 -8.58 -5.56
C CYS A 128 10.03 -7.30 -5.58
N LEU A 129 8.73 -7.41 -5.26
CA LEU A 129 7.82 -6.26 -5.26
C LEU A 129 8.19 -5.22 -4.20
N SER A 130 8.56 -5.66 -2.99
CA SER A 130 9.02 -4.76 -1.93
C SER A 130 10.30 -4.01 -2.34
N ALA A 131 11.26 -4.69 -2.99
CA ALA A 131 12.46 -4.03 -3.49
C ALA A 131 12.16 -3.05 -4.62
N ALA A 132 11.22 -3.37 -5.52
CA ALA A 132 10.79 -2.47 -6.58
C ALA A 132 10.13 -1.20 -6.03
N MET A 133 9.27 -1.33 -5.01
CA MET A 133 8.66 -0.18 -4.32
C MET A 133 9.70 0.68 -3.59
N ASP A 134 10.64 0.06 -2.87
CA ASP A 134 11.69 0.78 -2.13
C ASP A 134 12.67 1.50 -3.06
N GLY A 135 12.97 0.92 -4.22
CA GLY A 135 13.86 1.52 -5.22
C GLY A 135 13.20 2.59 -6.09
N TYR A 136 11.89 2.80 -5.95
CA TYR A 136 11.15 3.77 -6.75
C TYR A 136 11.37 5.19 -6.22
N ASP A 137 11.86 6.07 -7.10
CA ASP A 137 11.85 7.52 -6.89
C ASP A 137 11.44 8.19 -8.21
N ALA A 138 10.17 8.65 -8.24
CA ALA A 138 9.55 9.23 -9.43
C ALA A 138 10.30 10.44 -9.96
N PHE A 139 10.96 11.24 -9.10
CA PHE A 139 11.55 12.52 -9.48
C PHE A 139 13.09 12.51 -9.36
N ALA A 140 13.71 11.33 -9.21
CA ALA A 140 15.16 11.19 -9.24
C ALA A 140 15.78 11.56 -10.60
N ARG A 141 14.97 11.66 -11.66
CA ARG A 141 15.36 12.11 -12.99
C ARG A 141 14.42 13.22 -13.45
N PRO A 142 14.91 14.18 -14.27
CA PRO A 142 14.04 15.18 -14.88
C PRO A 142 13.02 14.51 -15.81
N HIS A 143 11.78 14.99 -15.76
CA HIS A 143 10.73 14.65 -16.71
C HIS A 143 10.30 15.90 -17.46
N ALA A 144 10.20 15.81 -18.78
CA ALA A 144 9.70 16.90 -19.62
C ALA A 144 8.23 16.59 -19.95
N ILE A 145 7.31 17.38 -19.41
CA ILE A 145 5.90 17.35 -19.78
C ILE A 145 5.66 18.62 -20.60
N GLU A 146 5.40 18.44 -21.90
CA GLU A 146 5.20 19.56 -22.81
C GLU A 146 3.90 20.32 -22.48
N PRO A 147 3.91 21.67 -22.44
CA PRO A 147 2.70 22.46 -22.24
C PRO A 147 1.74 22.31 -23.43
N GLY A 148 0.46 22.01 -23.18
CA GLY A 148 -0.62 22.15 -24.18
C GLY A 148 -1.53 20.94 -24.41
N THR A 149 -1.15 19.74 -23.97
CA THR A 149 -1.99 18.52 -23.97
C THR A 149 -2.01 17.80 -22.61
N ALA A 150 -1.47 18.44 -21.57
CA ALA A 150 -1.27 17.85 -20.26
C ALA A 150 -2.56 17.28 -19.64
N PRO A 151 -2.51 16.05 -19.10
CA PRO A 151 -3.66 15.42 -18.48
C PRO A 151 -4.05 16.10 -17.16
N SER A 152 -5.30 15.91 -16.74
CA SER A 152 -5.71 16.24 -15.38
C SER A 152 -5.21 15.18 -14.41
N VAL A 153 -4.63 15.59 -13.28
CA VAL A 153 -4.17 14.67 -12.24
C VAL A 153 -5.04 14.82 -11.01
N HIS A 154 -5.50 13.70 -10.48
CA HIS A 154 -6.30 13.64 -9.26
C HIS A 154 -5.55 12.88 -8.19
N LEU A 155 -5.25 13.54 -7.07
CA LEU A 155 -4.63 12.94 -5.90
C LEU A 155 -5.71 12.59 -4.87
N PHE A 156 -5.78 11.34 -4.47
CA PHE A 156 -6.67 10.85 -3.42
C PHE A 156 -5.85 10.34 -2.25
N SER A 157 -6.12 10.89 -1.06
CA SER A 157 -5.44 10.52 0.17
C SER A 157 -6.43 10.35 1.32
N PHE A 158 -5.98 9.69 2.39
CA PHE A 158 -6.79 9.44 3.58
C PHE A 158 -6.11 10.04 4.79
N ALA A 159 -6.89 10.71 5.63
CA ALA A 159 -6.36 11.44 6.76
C ALA A 159 -5.66 10.54 7.80
N SER A 160 -6.11 9.30 7.91
CA SER A 160 -5.60 8.29 8.83
C SER A 160 -4.48 7.43 8.25
N ASP A 161 -4.12 7.61 6.96
CA ASP A 161 -3.04 6.87 6.32
C ASP A 161 -1.69 7.26 6.92
N ARG A 162 -0.99 6.26 7.48
CA ARG A 162 0.36 6.41 8.02
C ARG A 162 1.45 5.91 7.07
N LEU A 163 1.10 5.08 6.09
CA LEU A 163 2.06 4.54 5.13
C LEU A 163 2.43 5.61 4.11
N PHE A 164 1.41 6.26 3.50
CA PHE A 164 1.56 7.36 2.57
C PHE A 164 0.72 8.56 3.02
N GLY A 165 1.16 9.18 4.12
CA GLY A 165 0.45 10.28 4.76
C GLY A 165 0.49 11.61 3.99
N ALA A 166 -0.04 12.66 4.61
CA ALA A 166 -0.22 13.98 3.99
C ALA A 166 1.05 14.60 3.39
N GLU A 167 2.22 14.31 3.93
CA GLU A 167 3.50 14.77 3.39
C GLU A 167 3.79 14.16 2.01
N SER A 168 3.46 12.88 1.81
CA SER A 168 3.63 12.21 0.52
C SER A 168 2.74 12.83 -0.56
N THR A 169 1.49 13.13 -0.23
CA THR A 169 0.54 13.81 -1.13
C THR A 169 0.99 15.24 -1.44
N ARG A 170 1.43 16.00 -0.43
CA ARG A 170 1.94 17.36 -0.62
C ARG A 170 3.15 17.37 -1.57
N HIS A 171 4.09 16.45 -1.35
CA HIS A 171 5.26 16.33 -2.21
C HIS A 171 4.88 16.00 -3.67
N LEU A 172 3.92 15.10 -3.89
CA LEU A 172 3.38 14.81 -5.23
C LEU A 172 2.76 16.07 -5.86
N HIS A 173 1.91 16.78 -5.10
CA HIS A 173 1.26 17.98 -5.58
C HIS A 173 2.30 19.02 -6.04
N GLU A 174 3.28 19.34 -5.19
CA GLU A 174 4.32 20.33 -5.48
C GLU A 174 5.11 19.99 -6.74
N GLN A 175 5.57 18.74 -6.87
CA GLN A 175 6.36 18.31 -8.02
C GLN A 175 5.56 18.30 -9.33
N LEU A 176 4.32 17.81 -9.30
CA LEU A 176 3.48 17.75 -10.49
C LEU A 176 3.00 19.14 -10.92
N SER A 177 2.66 20.02 -9.98
CA SER A 177 2.31 21.41 -10.27
C SER A 177 3.51 22.19 -10.81
N ALA A 178 4.73 21.94 -10.30
CA ALA A 178 5.96 22.52 -10.85
C ALA A 178 6.25 22.06 -12.28
N ALA A 179 5.78 20.86 -12.66
CA ALA A 179 5.82 20.35 -14.03
C ALA A 179 4.68 20.89 -14.92
N GLY A 180 3.86 21.83 -14.43
CA GLY A 180 2.79 22.47 -15.18
C GLY A 180 1.50 21.64 -15.31
N LEU A 181 1.37 20.53 -14.55
CA LEU A 181 0.17 19.69 -14.57
C LEU A 181 -0.97 20.31 -13.75
N ALA A 182 -2.20 20.13 -14.22
CA ALA A 182 -3.39 20.51 -13.48
C ALA A 182 -3.70 19.46 -12.41
N VAL A 183 -3.26 19.71 -11.18
CA VAL A 183 -3.43 18.80 -10.03
C VAL A 183 -4.65 19.19 -9.20
N ARG A 184 -5.53 18.21 -8.92
CA ARG A 184 -6.64 18.33 -7.98
C ARG A 184 -6.44 17.35 -6.83
N GLU A 185 -6.65 17.79 -5.61
CA GLU A 185 -6.48 16.97 -4.42
C GLU A 185 -7.80 16.74 -3.70
N HIS A 186 -8.04 15.51 -3.29
CA HIS A 186 -9.08 15.12 -2.35
C HIS A 186 -8.47 14.35 -1.19
N ARG A 187 -8.75 14.79 0.03
CA ARG A 187 -8.34 14.12 1.26
C ARG A 187 -9.56 13.69 2.06
N ASP A 188 -9.81 12.40 2.11
CA ASP A 188 -10.90 11.84 2.90
C ASP A 188 -10.53 11.88 4.40
N THR A 189 -11.40 12.49 5.21
CA THR A 189 -11.25 12.60 6.67
C THR A 189 -12.25 11.74 7.44
N SER A 190 -13.11 11.01 6.73
CA SER A 190 -14.22 10.25 7.30
C SER A 190 -13.80 8.84 7.75
N SER A 191 -12.72 8.31 7.18
CA SER A 191 -12.23 6.97 7.48
C SER A 191 -11.05 6.97 8.45
N ALA A 192 -11.18 6.19 9.52
CA ALA A 192 -10.07 5.83 10.41
C ALA A 192 -9.33 4.56 9.94
N ALA A 193 -9.63 3.99 8.78
CA ALA A 193 -9.09 2.67 8.39
C ALA A 193 -7.59 2.67 8.07
N GLY A 194 -6.94 3.83 7.94
CA GLY A 194 -5.53 3.93 7.56
C GLY A 194 -5.35 3.86 6.05
N HIS A 195 -4.21 3.31 5.63
CA HIS A 195 -3.89 3.08 4.23
C HIS A 195 -4.93 2.20 3.54
N ASP A 196 -5.44 1.15 4.21
CA ASP A 196 -6.41 0.22 3.62
C ASP A 196 -7.77 0.88 3.29
N ALA A 197 -7.99 2.15 3.64
CA ALA A 197 -9.24 2.87 3.37
C ALA A 197 -9.64 2.88 1.89
N PHE A 198 -8.69 2.90 0.94
CA PHE A 198 -9.03 2.86 -0.50
C PHE A 198 -9.59 1.51 -0.98
N LEU A 199 -9.48 0.46 -0.16
CA LEU A 199 -10.02 -0.88 -0.42
C LEU A 199 -11.36 -1.13 0.27
N LEU A 200 -11.89 -0.14 0.98
CA LEU A 200 -13.10 -0.27 1.80
C LEU A 200 -14.22 0.65 1.28
N GLU A 201 -15.43 0.39 1.76
CA GLU A 201 -16.59 1.24 1.52
C GLU A 201 -16.49 2.52 2.35
N VAL A 202 -15.78 3.51 1.82
CA VAL A 202 -15.66 4.85 2.41
C VAL A 202 -16.55 5.82 1.61
N PRO A 203 -17.70 6.27 2.16
CA PRO A 203 -18.67 7.04 1.39
C PRO A 203 -18.13 8.34 0.78
N GLY A 204 -17.27 9.06 1.52
CA GLY A 204 -16.67 10.31 1.02
C GLY A 204 -15.80 10.08 -0.21
N TYR A 205 -14.84 9.16 -0.09
CA TYR A 205 -14.01 8.68 -1.19
C TYR A 205 -14.83 8.17 -2.39
N LEU A 206 -15.81 7.29 -2.17
CA LEU A 206 -16.60 6.72 -3.27
C LEU A 206 -17.43 7.78 -4.01
N ALA A 207 -18.03 8.74 -3.29
CA ALA A 207 -18.79 9.83 -3.93
C ALA A 207 -17.90 10.69 -4.84
N GLN A 208 -16.62 10.88 -4.48
CA GLN A 208 -15.67 11.60 -5.33
C GLN A 208 -15.21 10.77 -6.53
N MET A 209 -15.05 9.45 -6.35
CA MET A 209 -14.78 8.54 -7.47
C MET A 209 -15.93 8.56 -8.48
N ASP A 210 -17.17 8.50 -8.00
CA ASP A 210 -18.36 8.56 -8.85
C ASP A 210 -18.42 9.87 -9.64
N ALA A 211 -18.15 11.01 -8.98
CA ALA A 211 -18.10 12.31 -9.65
C ALA A 211 -16.98 12.41 -10.69
N LEU A 212 -15.82 11.78 -10.44
CA LEU A 212 -14.69 11.75 -11.36
C LEU A 212 -14.93 10.87 -12.58
N LEU A 213 -15.59 9.72 -12.38
CA LEU A 213 -15.86 8.73 -13.42
C LEU A 213 -17.17 9.01 -14.17
N ALA A 214 -17.98 9.96 -13.69
CA ALA A 214 -19.20 10.37 -14.37
C ALA A 214 -18.88 10.80 -15.82
N PRO A 215 -19.70 10.39 -16.81
CA PRO A 215 -19.55 10.84 -18.18
C PRO A 215 -19.53 12.37 -18.22
N THR A 216 -18.48 12.94 -18.79
CA THR A 216 -18.49 14.35 -19.14
C THR A 216 -19.21 14.47 -20.47
N ASP A 217 -20.28 15.26 -20.52
CA ASP A 217 -20.98 15.61 -21.76
C ASP A 217 -20.07 16.46 -22.66
N HIS A 218 -19.08 15.83 -23.31
CA HIS A 218 -18.41 16.33 -24.51
C HIS A 218 -17.48 15.26 -25.10
N VAL A 219 -18.03 14.49 -26.04
CA VAL A 219 -17.25 13.93 -27.15
C VAL A 219 -17.62 14.75 -28.39
N PRO A 220 -16.84 15.77 -28.79
CA PRO A 220 -16.79 16.13 -30.20
C PRO A 220 -16.14 14.97 -30.96
N ALA A 221 -16.77 14.57 -32.05
CA ALA A 221 -16.29 13.57 -33.00
C ALA A 221 -14.96 13.96 -33.65
#